data_AF-A0A4R5XHS2-F1
#
_entry.id   AF-A0A4R5XHS2-F1
#
_cell.length_a   1.000
_cell.length_b   1.000
_cell.length_c   1.000
_cell.angle_alpha   90.00
_cell.angle_beta   90.00
_cell.angle_gamma   90.00
#
_symmetry.space_group_name_H-M   'P 1'
#
loop_
_entity.id
_entity.type
_entity.pdbx_description
1 polymer ?
#
loop_
_entity_poly.entity_id
_entity_poly.type
_entity_poly.pdbx_seq_one_letter_code
_entity_poly.pdbx_strand_id
1 'polypeptide(L)'
;MATQRITAAFVRTLNQQVTGTAGLVVKPNELQSALSRPLWKQTYAPDATPAQLAASLAFGIFQNHPFMDGNKRTAFWTANEYLKDIRGTGFIAGMPHNTSSEWAMQVIHSAHADVATGAMDEAGLSEVYEQALKR
;
A
#
# COMPACT_ATOMS: atom_id res chain seq x y z
N MET A 1 -15.32 7.51 -3.50
CA MET A 1 -16.00 7.03 -2.26
C MET A 1 -14.94 6.96 -1.18
N ALA A 2 -15.19 7.52 0.01
CA ALA A 2 -14.25 7.43 1.11
C ALA A 2 -14.18 5.97 1.61
N THR A 3 -13.00 5.37 1.49
CA THR A 3 -12.68 3.99 1.88
C THR A 3 -12.86 3.81 3.39
N GLN A 4 -14.05 3.39 3.84
CA GLN A 4 -14.41 3.33 5.27
C GLN A 4 -13.62 2.26 6.05
N ARG A 5 -12.97 1.33 5.35
CA ARG A 5 -12.24 0.21 5.96
C ARG A 5 -10.77 0.49 6.30
N ILE A 6 -10.08 1.36 5.56
CA ILE A 6 -8.64 1.58 5.72
C ILE A 6 -8.40 2.71 6.73
N THR A 7 -8.54 2.37 8.01
CA THR A 7 -8.30 3.29 9.14
C THR A 7 -6.91 3.09 9.76
N ALA A 8 -6.43 4.05 10.56
CA ALA A 8 -5.16 3.90 11.28
C ALA A 8 -5.15 2.69 12.22
N ALA A 9 -6.30 2.38 12.84
CA ALA A 9 -6.46 1.19 13.67
C ALA A 9 -6.32 -0.09 12.84
N PHE A 10 -6.96 -0.15 11.67
CA PHE A 10 -6.83 -1.29 10.75
C PHE A 10 -5.38 -1.49 10.30
N VAL A 11 -4.71 -0.42 9.87
CA VAL A 11 -3.33 -0.50 9.38
C VAL A 11 -2.36 -0.88 10.50
N ARG A 12 -2.63 -0.47 11.75
CA ARG A 12 -1.89 -0.96 12.92
C ARG A 12 -2.06 -2.47 13.11
N THR A 13 -3.29 -2.99 13.09
CA THR A 13 -3.54 -4.44 13.19
C THR A 13 -2.85 -5.21 12.06
N LEU A 14 -2.89 -4.66 10.85
CA LEU A 14 -2.21 -5.23 9.70
C LEU A 14 -0.69 -5.21 9.87
N ASN A 15 -0.09 -4.15 10.44
CA ASN A 15 1.33 -4.15 10.81
C ASN A 15 1.67 -5.25 11.84
N GLN A 16 0.81 -5.46 12.85
CA GLN A 16 0.99 -6.56 13.82
C GLN A 16 1.01 -7.93 13.13
N GLN A 17 0.07 -8.18 12.22
CA GLN A 17 -0.03 -9.45 11.50
C GLN A 17 1.20 -9.72 10.62
N VAL A 18 1.70 -8.70 9.91
CA VAL A 18 2.82 -8.88 8.95
C VAL A 18 4.21 -8.88 9.61
N THR A 19 4.32 -8.35 10.83
CA THR A 19 5.59 -8.31 11.58
C THR A 19 5.67 -9.34 12.69
N GLY A 20 4.53 -9.81 13.21
CA GLY A 20 4.48 -10.60 14.43
C GLY A 20 4.80 -9.79 15.70
N THR A 21 4.78 -8.45 15.63
CA THR A 21 5.11 -7.55 16.74
C THR A 21 3.89 -6.75 17.21
N ALA A 22 4.07 -5.88 18.21
CA ALA A 22 2.99 -5.08 18.80
C ALA A 22 2.40 -4.00 17.88
N GLY A 23 2.96 -3.75 16.69
CA GLY A 23 2.42 -2.75 15.76
C GLY A 23 2.62 -1.32 16.23
N LEU A 24 3.80 -1.03 16.78
CA LEU A 24 4.07 0.28 17.39
C LEU A 24 4.15 1.38 16.33
N VAL A 25 3.18 2.29 16.37
CA VAL A 25 3.18 3.53 15.57
C VAL A 25 4.06 4.56 16.29
N VAL A 26 5.19 4.90 15.68
CA VAL A 26 6.15 5.88 16.21
C VAL A 26 5.87 7.29 15.67
N LYS A 27 5.21 7.40 14.52
CA LYS A 27 4.81 8.69 13.93
C LYS A 27 3.32 8.65 13.54
N PRO A 28 2.40 8.95 14.46
CA PRO A 28 0.96 8.86 14.20
C PRO A 28 0.46 9.86 13.16
N ASN A 29 0.98 11.09 13.16
CA ASN A 29 0.60 12.12 12.19
C ASN A 29 1.04 11.73 10.76
N GLU A 30 2.21 11.11 10.65
CA GLU A 30 2.73 10.59 9.39
C GLU A 30 1.90 9.45 8.83
N LEU A 31 1.36 8.59 9.71
CA LEU A 31 0.41 7.56 9.30
C LEU A 31 -0.87 8.20 8.78
N GLN A 32 -1.46 9.15 9.52
CA GLN A 32 -2.68 9.84 9.09
C GLN A 32 -2.49 10.59 7.77
N SER A 33 -1.35 11.25 7.59
CA SER A 33 -0.95 11.89 6.34
C SER A 33 -0.96 10.88 5.19
N ALA A 34 -0.30 9.73 5.36
CA ALA A 34 -0.28 8.68 4.33
C ALA A 34 -1.69 8.15 3.99
N LEU A 35 -2.54 7.93 4.99
CA LEU A 35 -3.92 7.45 4.80
C LEU A 35 -4.82 8.45 4.08
N SER A 36 -4.50 9.74 4.15
CA SER A 36 -5.27 10.80 3.50
C SER A 36 -4.93 10.97 2.02
N ARG A 37 -3.74 10.50 1.58
CA ARG A 37 -3.22 10.69 0.22
C ARG A 37 -4.17 10.20 -0.88
N PRO A 38 -4.83 9.02 -0.79
CA PRO A 38 -5.73 8.57 -1.84
C PRO A 38 -6.94 9.49 -2.01
N LEU A 39 -7.50 9.99 -0.90
CA LEU A 39 -8.62 10.93 -0.95
C LEU A 39 -8.21 12.25 -1.60
N TRP A 40 -7.05 12.79 -1.22
CA TRP A 40 -6.52 14.00 -1.84
C TRP A 40 -6.26 13.79 -3.32
N LYS A 41 -5.62 12.67 -3.70
CA LYS A 41 -5.37 12.35 -5.10
C LYS A 41 -6.67 12.23 -5.90
N GLN A 42 -7.68 11.52 -5.39
CA GLN A 42 -8.99 11.42 -6.06
C GLN A 42 -9.69 12.79 -6.18
N THR A 43 -9.45 13.71 -5.24
CA THR A 43 -10.04 15.05 -5.27
C THR A 43 -9.40 15.93 -6.36
N TYR A 44 -8.07 15.88 -6.49
CA TYR A 44 -7.32 16.70 -7.46
C TYR A 44 -7.17 16.04 -8.84
N ALA A 45 -7.28 14.72 -8.92
CA ALA A 45 -7.29 13.92 -10.15
C ALA A 45 -8.46 12.92 -10.08
N PRO A 46 -9.69 13.35 -10.43
CA PRO A 46 -10.89 12.51 -10.34
C PRO A 46 -10.85 11.25 -11.22
N ASP A 47 -10.03 11.28 -12.27
CA ASP A 47 -9.76 10.19 -13.21
C ASP A 47 -8.63 9.25 -12.76
N ALA A 48 -8.08 9.47 -11.56
CA ALA A 48 -7.00 8.65 -11.03
C ALA A 48 -7.40 7.17 -10.96
N THR A 49 -6.55 6.31 -11.51
CA THR A 49 -6.80 4.87 -11.53
C THR A 49 -6.71 4.28 -10.12
N PRO A 50 -7.34 3.13 -9.86
CA PRO A 50 -7.16 2.43 -8.60
C PRO A 50 -5.70 2.15 -8.23
N ALA A 51 -4.85 1.87 -9.22
CA ALA A 51 -3.42 1.67 -9.01
C ALA A 51 -2.74 2.96 -8.54
N GLN A 52 -3.07 4.11 -9.13
CA GLN A 52 -2.53 5.41 -8.72
C GLN A 52 -2.93 5.78 -7.30
N LEU A 53 -4.18 5.46 -6.91
CA LEU A 53 -4.67 5.68 -5.54
C LEU A 53 -3.94 4.78 -4.54
N ALA A 54 -3.82 3.48 -4.84
CA ALA A 54 -3.12 2.51 -3.99
C ALA A 54 -1.61 2.80 -3.90
N ALA A 55 -0.98 3.24 -4.99
CA ALA A 55 0.41 3.64 -5.02
C ALA A 55 0.64 4.87 -4.14
N SER A 56 -0.24 5.89 -4.21
CA SER A 56 -0.14 7.07 -3.35
C SER A 56 -0.19 6.73 -1.86
N LEU A 57 -1.02 5.74 -1.48
CA LEU A 57 -1.13 5.23 -0.12
C LEU A 57 0.15 4.53 0.34
N ALA A 58 0.61 3.56 -0.45
CA ALA A 58 1.81 2.79 -0.14
C ALA A 58 3.04 3.70 -0.08
N PHE A 59 3.19 4.61 -1.04
CA PHE A 59 4.26 5.60 -1.11
C PHE A 59 4.32 6.49 0.13
N GLY A 60 3.17 6.95 0.63
CA GLY A 60 3.12 7.69 1.90
C GLY A 60 3.62 6.87 3.09
N ILE A 61 3.25 5.59 3.19
CA ILE A 61 3.71 4.72 4.28
C ILE A 61 5.22 4.45 4.16
N PHE A 62 5.75 4.25 2.94
CA PHE A 62 7.19 4.09 2.71
C PHE A 62 7.97 5.30 3.20
N GLN A 63 7.64 6.49 2.68
CA GLN A 63 8.42 7.68 2.94
C GLN A 63 8.31 8.16 4.39
N ASN A 64 7.13 8.07 4.97
CA ASN A 64 6.93 8.68 6.28
C ASN A 64 7.45 7.79 7.42
N HIS A 65 7.64 6.48 7.17
CA HIS A 65 8.05 5.48 8.15
C HIS A 65 7.26 5.55 9.48
N PRO A 66 5.92 5.39 9.46
CA PRO A 66 5.10 5.58 10.64
C PRO A 66 5.27 4.50 11.73
N PHE A 67 5.77 3.32 11.38
CA PHE A 67 5.94 2.19 12.30
C PHE A 67 7.41 1.98 12.67
N MET A 68 7.63 1.36 13.84
CA MET A 68 8.98 0.97 14.30
C MET A 68 9.64 -0.04 13.35
N ASP A 69 8.89 -1.04 12.89
CA ASP A 69 9.33 -2.02 11.88
C ASP A 69 8.17 -2.35 10.93
N GLY A 70 8.51 -2.93 9.78
CA GLY A 70 7.55 -3.52 8.87
C GLY A 70 6.90 -2.52 7.93
N ASN A 71 7.32 -1.25 7.90
CA ASN A 71 6.74 -0.20 7.04
C ASN A 71 6.54 -0.69 5.60
N LYS A 72 7.52 -1.38 5.02
CA LYS A 72 7.39 -1.90 3.65
C LYS A 72 6.32 -2.96 3.48
N ARG A 73 6.31 -3.96 4.38
CA ARG A 73 5.30 -5.03 4.42
C ARG A 73 3.90 -4.47 4.67
N THR A 74 3.80 -3.49 5.57
CA THR A 74 2.55 -2.79 5.89
C THR A 74 2.05 -1.97 4.71
N ALA A 75 2.92 -1.25 4.00
CA ALA A 75 2.56 -0.49 2.81
C ALA A 75 1.97 -1.39 1.71
N PHE A 76 2.62 -2.54 1.44
CA PHE A 76 2.10 -3.54 0.50
C PHE A 76 0.70 -4.02 0.86
N TRP A 77 0.54 -4.56 2.06
CA TRP A 77 -0.73 -5.14 2.48
C TRP A 77 -1.82 -4.07 2.61
N THR A 78 -1.47 -2.85 3.02
CA THR A 78 -2.42 -1.73 3.06
C THR A 78 -2.90 -1.35 1.66
N ALA A 79 -2.00 -1.32 0.65
CA ALA A 79 -2.40 -1.11 -0.73
C ALA A 79 -3.26 -2.26 -1.29
N ASN A 80 -2.92 -3.51 -0.95
CA ASN A 80 -3.71 -4.67 -1.35
C ASN A 80 -5.15 -4.62 -0.80
N GLU A 81 -5.29 -4.34 0.49
CA GLU A 81 -6.61 -4.23 1.14
C GLU A 81 -7.38 -2.99 0.67
N TYR A 82 -6.69 -1.89 0.40
CA TYR A 82 -7.30 -0.71 -0.24
C TYR A 82 -7.88 -1.07 -1.61
N LEU A 83 -7.12 -1.76 -2.47
CA LEU A 83 -7.59 -2.21 -3.79
C LEU A 83 -8.78 -3.15 -3.68
N LYS A 84 -8.76 -4.10 -2.72
CA LYS A 84 -9.92 -4.95 -2.45
C LYS A 84 -11.16 -4.14 -2.08
N ASP A 85 -11.02 -3.09 -1.28
CA ASP A 85 -12.15 -2.25 -0.88
C ASP A 85 -12.75 -1.50 -2.08
N ILE A 86 -11.91 -0.93 -2.96
CA ILE A 86 -12.38 -0.08 -4.06
C ILE A 86 -12.68 -0.83 -5.38
N ARG A 87 -12.13 -2.04 -5.58
CA ARG A 87 -12.30 -2.85 -6.81
C ARG A 87 -12.94 -4.22 -6.56
N GLY A 88 -13.04 -4.67 -5.31
CA GLY A 88 -13.39 -6.06 -4.96
C GLY A 88 -12.23 -7.06 -5.08
N THR A 89 -11.14 -6.70 -5.75
CA THR A 89 -9.92 -7.52 -5.88
C THR A 89 -8.65 -6.70 -5.63
N GLY A 90 -7.67 -7.30 -4.97
CA GLY A 90 -6.33 -6.73 -4.75
C GLY A 90 -5.30 -7.35 -5.68
N PHE A 91 -4.01 -7.17 -5.37
CA PHE A 91 -2.92 -7.91 -6.03
C PHE A 91 -3.00 -9.40 -5.72
N ILE A 92 -3.39 -9.74 -4.49
CA ILE A 92 -3.50 -11.12 -4.00
C ILE A 92 -4.78 -11.29 -3.17
N ALA A 93 -5.44 -12.44 -3.34
CA ALA A 93 -6.65 -12.78 -2.58
C ALA A 93 -6.35 -13.03 -1.09
N GLY A 94 -5.20 -13.63 -0.77
CA GLY A 94 -4.72 -13.95 0.58
C GLY A 94 -3.21 -14.22 0.56
N MET A 95 -2.64 -14.85 1.62
CA MET A 95 -1.24 -15.31 1.60
C MET A 95 -0.96 -16.17 0.34
N PRO A 96 0.27 -16.27 -0.20
CA PRO A 96 0.54 -16.95 -1.47
C PRO A 96 0.16 -18.42 -1.46
N HIS A 97 -0.63 -18.87 -2.44
CA HIS A 97 -0.90 -20.30 -2.69
C HIS A 97 -0.77 -20.65 -4.19
N ASN A 98 -0.42 -19.70 -5.07
CA ASN A 98 -0.30 -19.90 -6.53
C ASN A 98 0.81 -19.04 -7.17
N THR A 99 1.29 -19.45 -8.35
CA THR A 99 2.42 -18.81 -9.05
C THR A 99 2.16 -17.37 -9.49
N SER A 100 0.93 -17.01 -9.87
CA SER A 100 0.59 -15.63 -10.25
C SER A 100 0.73 -14.65 -9.08
N SER A 101 0.33 -15.08 -7.87
CA SER A 101 0.50 -14.29 -6.65
C SER A 101 1.96 -14.20 -6.20
N GLU A 102 2.78 -15.22 -6.46
CA GLU A 102 4.23 -15.18 -6.20
C GLU A 102 4.95 -14.13 -7.06
N TRP A 103 4.64 -14.06 -8.36
CA TRP A 103 5.23 -13.05 -9.25
C TRP A 103 4.84 -11.63 -8.81
N ALA A 104 3.55 -11.39 -8.55
CA ALA A 104 3.08 -10.09 -8.10
C ALA A 104 3.79 -9.67 -6.80
N MET A 105 3.95 -10.61 -5.85
CA MET A 105 4.73 -10.35 -4.64
C MET A 105 6.19 -10.03 -4.94
N GLN A 106 6.85 -10.74 -5.84
CA GLN A 106 8.26 -10.51 -6.15
C GLN A 106 8.48 -9.13 -6.80
N VAL A 107 7.70 -8.80 -7.82
CA VAL A 107 7.84 -7.52 -8.56
C VAL A 107 7.40 -6.34 -7.70
N ILE A 108 6.32 -6.47 -6.94
CA ILE A 108 5.90 -5.42 -6.03
C ILE A 108 6.91 -5.26 -4.89
N HIS A 109 7.47 -6.36 -4.37
CA HIS A 109 8.51 -6.30 -3.34
C HIS A 109 9.77 -5.59 -3.83
N SER A 110 10.23 -5.86 -5.06
CA SER A 110 11.37 -5.14 -5.62
C SER A 110 11.07 -3.66 -5.81
N ALA A 111 9.89 -3.32 -6.35
CA ALA A 111 9.47 -1.93 -6.50
C ALA A 111 9.41 -1.19 -5.14
N HIS A 112 8.95 -1.87 -4.10
CA HIS A 112 8.92 -1.32 -2.73
C HIS A 112 10.31 -1.13 -2.14
N ALA A 113 11.28 -1.96 -2.52
CA ALA A 113 12.68 -1.74 -2.16
C ALA A 113 13.23 -0.51 -2.87
N ASP A 114 12.94 -0.33 -4.16
CA ASP A 114 13.41 0.80 -4.97
C ASP A 114 12.80 2.14 -4.50
N VAL A 115 11.53 2.14 -4.09
CA VAL A 115 10.91 3.31 -3.47
C VAL A 115 11.61 3.67 -2.16
N ALA A 116 11.96 2.68 -1.34
CA ALA A 116 12.63 2.92 -0.07
C ALA A 116 14.08 3.43 -0.22
N THR A 117 14.73 3.18 -1.36
CA THR A 117 16.07 3.72 -1.67
C THR A 117 16.01 5.03 -2.47
N GLY A 118 14.81 5.48 -2.86
CA GLY A 118 14.62 6.65 -3.72
C GLY A 118 14.94 6.39 -5.20
N ALA A 119 15.18 5.14 -5.59
CA ALA A 119 15.39 4.73 -6.98
C ALA A 119 14.07 4.72 -7.80
N MET A 120 12.93 4.70 -7.12
CA MET A 120 11.60 4.74 -7.74
C MET A 120 10.71 5.78 -7.05
N ASP A 121 10.00 6.57 -7.85
CA ASP A 121 9.04 7.54 -7.38
C ASP A 121 7.60 6.98 -7.35
N GLU A 122 6.64 7.81 -6.97
CA GLU A 122 5.24 7.41 -6.88
C GLU A 122 4.65 7.01 -8.24
N ALA A 123 5.09 7.65 -9.32
CA ALA A 123 4.62 7.37 -10.67
C ALA A 123 5.09 5.99 -11.14
N GLY A 124 6.39 5.68 -10.97
CA GLY A 124 6.93 4.36 -11.26
C GLY A 124 6.27 3.25 -10.44
N LEU A 125 6.00 3.49 -9.15
CA LEU A 125 5.26 2.54 -8.32
C LEU A 125 3.84 2.30 -8.85
N SER A 126 3.17 3.35 -9.32
CA SER A 126 1.85 3.22 -9.92
C SER A 126 1.85 2.38 -11.20
N GLU A 127 2.88 2.52 -12.05
CA GLU A 127 3.01 1.71 -13.27
C GLU A 127 3.20 0.23 -12.95
N VAL A 128 4.01 -0.08 -11.94
CA VAL A 128 4.17 -1.46 -11.45
C VAL A 128 2.83 -2.03 -10.96
N TYR A 129 2.06 -1.23 -10.22
CA TYR A 129 0.74 -1.65 -9.74
C TYR A 129 -0.25 -1.87 -10.88
N GLU A 130 -0.26 -1.00 -11.90
CA GLU A 130 -1.07 -1.16 -13.10
C GLU A 130 -0.75 -2.47 -13.83
N GLN A 131 0.53 -2.79 -13.99
CA GLN A 131 0.96 -4.04 -14.63
C GLN A 131 0.54 -5.25 -13.79
N ALA A 132 0.67 -5.16 -12.47
CA ALA A 132 0.30 -6.24 -11.56
C ALA A 132 -1.21 -6.53 -11.56
N LEU A 133 -2.05 -5.52 -11.78
CA LEU A 133 -3.51 -5.66 -11.80
C LEU A 133 -4.09 -6.17 -13.12
N LYS A 134 -3.30 -6.19 -14.21
CA LYS A 134 -3.74 -6.62 -15.55
C LYS A 134 -3.55 -8.12 -15.81
N ARG A 135 -2.92 -8.85 -14.88
CA ARG A 135 -2.64 -10.28 -15.00
C ARG A 135 -3.55 -11.11 -14.10
#